data_AF-A0A5B8M346-F1
#
_entry.id   AF-A0A5B8M346-F1
#
_cell.length_a   1.000
_cell.length_b   1.000
_cell.length_c   1.000
_cell.angle_alpha   90.00
_cell.angle_beta   90.00
_cell.angle_gamma   90.00
#
_symmetry.space_group_name_H-M   'P 1'
#
loop_
_entity.id
_entity.type
_entity.pdbx_description
1 polymer ?
#
loop_
_entity_poly.entity_id
_entity_poly.type
_entity_poly.pdbx_seq_one_letter_code
_entity_poly.pdbx_strand_id
1 'polypeptide(L)'
;MSKRDEVVELASSNPISLLSGWGIRSEHAYLAAVVSLGLVFITWLVSRAKKDDRGRSEHWGLFLGEWVASLLALGVALKLEEKD
;
A
#
# COMPACT_ATOMS: atom_id res chain seq x y z
N MET A 1 2.01 -17.86 -27.83
CA MET A 1 1.20 -17.03 -26.92
C MET A 1 1.62 -15.58 -27.05
N SER A 2 0.68 -14.63 -27.12
CA SER A 2 1.02 -13.21 -27.05
C SER A 2 1.36 -12.83 -25.61
N LYS A 3 2.25 -11.86 -25.42
CA LYS A 3 2.61 -11.33 -24.09
C LYS A 3 1.40 -10.78 -23.32
N ARG A 4 0.32 -10.41 -24.03
CA ARG A 4 -0.95 -10.03 -23.39
C ARG A 4 -1.69 -11.22 -22.80
N ASP A 5 -1.65 -12.37 -23.46
CA ASP A 5 -2.38 -13.58 -23.04
C ASP A 5 -1.76 -14.12 -21.75
N GLU A 6 -0.43 -14.11 -21.65
CA GLU A 6 0.33 -14.48 -20.45
C GLU A 6 0.02 -13.57 -19.25
N VAL A 7 -0.06 -12.25 -19.46
CA VAL A 7 -0.40 -11.30 -18.39
C VAL A 7 -1.85 -11.50 -17.91
N VAL A 8 -2.79 -11.80 -18.81
CA VAL A 8 -4.19 -12.08 -18.45
C VAL A 8 -4.30 -13.39 -17.68
N GLU A 9 -3.53 -14.41 -18.07
CA GLU A 9 -3.49 -15.70 -17.38
C GLU A 9 -2.88 -15.58 -15.96
N LEU A 10 -1.78 -14.83 -15.82
CA LEU A 10 -1.17 -14.51 -14.53
C LEU A 10 -2.13 -13.70 -13.64
N ALA A 11 -2.82 -12.70 -14.19
CA ALA A 11 -3.84 -11.94 -13.47
C ALA A 11 -4.95 -12.83 -12.90
N SER A 12 -5.34 -13.88 -13.66
CA SER A 12 -6.42 -14.78 -13.28
C SER A 12 -6.02 -15.84 -12.24
N SER A 13 -4.74 -16.18 -12.16
CA SER A 13 -4.24 -17.30 -11.36
C SER A 13 -3.50 -16.83 -10.10
N ASN A 14 -2.59 -15.87 -10.21
CA ASN A 14 -1.86 -15.29 -9.09
C ASN A 14 -1.65 -13.76 -9.32
N PRO A 15 -2.47 -12.89 -8.70
CA PRO A 15 -2.32 -11.45 -8.88
C PRO A 15 -1.01 -10.89 -8.30
N ILE A 16 -0.36 -11.59 -7.37
CA ILE A 16 0.92 -11.16 -6.76
C ILE A 16 2.08 -11.37 -7.75
N SER A 17 2.08 -12.49 -8.48
CA SER A 17 3.08 -12.75 -9.52
C SER A 17 2.99 -11.74 -10.67
N LEU A 18 1.79 -11.27 -11.00
CA LEU A 18 1.58 -10.18 -11.96
C LEU A 18 2.20 -8.86 -11.49
N LEU A 19 1.97 -8.48 -10.22
CA LEU A 19 2.56 -7.27 -9.65
C LEU A 19 4.10 -7.36 -9.58
N SER A 20 4.62 -8.51 -9.17
CA SER A 20 6.05 -8.81 -9.17
C SER A 20 6.64 -8.75 -10.59
N GLY A 21 5.94 -9.32 -11.58
CA GLY A 21 6.31 -9.28 -12.99
C GLY A 21 6.32 -7.86 -13.61
N TRP A 22 5.56 -6.92 -13.04
CA TRP A 22 5.63 -5.50 -13.38
C TRP A 22 6.78 -4.75 -12.68
N GLY A 23 7.56 -5.44 -11.85
CA GLY A 23 8.71 -4.87 -11.13
C GLY A 23 8.37 -4.26 -9.77
N ILE A 24 7.13 -4.44 -9.28
CA ILE A 24 6.78 -4.02 -7.92
C ILE A 24 7.36 -5.03 -6.93
N ARG A 25 8.40 -4.59 -6.21
CA ARG A 25 9.01 -5.33 -5.11
C ARG A 25 8.37 -5.05 -3.76
N SER A 26 8.52 -6.00 -2.83
CA SER A 26 8.12 -5.88 -1.42
C SER A 26 8.59 -4.59 -0.76
N GLU A 27 9.80 -4.13 -1.08
CA GLU A 27 10.37 -2.87 -0.59
C GLU A 27 9.51 -1.64 -0.92
N HIS A 28 8.91 -1.60 -2.11
CA HIS A 28 8.05 -0.48 -2.50
C HIS A 28 6.75 -0.47 -1.69
N ALA A 29 6.17 -1.65 -1.44
CA ALA A 29 4.96 -1.79 -0.62
C ALA A 29 5.24 -1.39 0.84
N TYR A 30 6.38 -1.81 1.40
CA TYR A 30 6.79 -1.39 2.74
C TYR A 30 7.08 0.12 2.83
N LEU A 31 7.75 0.69 1.82
CA LEU A 31 8.00 2.13 1.77
C LEU A 31 6.68 2.91 1.71
N ALA A 32 5.74 2.48 0.86
CA ALA A 32 4.42 3.08 0.76
C ALA A 32 3.64 3.01 2.08
N ALA A 33 3.73 1.89 2.81
CA ALA A 33 3.13 1.76 4.13
C ALA A 33 3.72 2.77 5.13
N VAL A 34 5.05 2.92 5.17
CA VAL A 34 5.72 3.88 6.07
C VAL A 34 5.39 5.32 5.71
N VAL A 35 5.38 5.67 4.42
CA VAL A 35 4.98 7.00 3.94
C VAL A 35 3.55 7.31 4.35
N SER A 36 2.64 6.35 4.21
CA SER A 36 1.23 6.52 4.60
C SER A 36 1.09 6.77 6.10
N LEU A 37 1.80 5.99 6.92
CA LEU A 37 1.85 6.19 8.37
C LEU A 37 2.42 7.57 8.73
N GLY A 38 3.48 8.00 8.05
CA GLY A 38 4.05 9.34 8.21
C GLY A 38 3.05 10.45 7.87
N LEU A 39 2.26 10.27 6.80
CA LEU A 39 1.25 11.23 6.39
C LEU A 39 0.12 11.39 7.42
N VAL A 40 -0.28 10.30 8.09
CA VAL A 40 -1.20 10.36 9.24
C VAL A 40 -0.61 11.22 10.35
N PHE A 41 0.65 10.96 10.71
CA PHE A 41 1.35 11.69 11.76
C PHE A 41 1.49 13.18 11.45
N ILE A 42 1.84 13.52 10.21
CA ILE A 42 1.96 14.91 9.74
C ILE A 42 0.59 15.59 9.77
N THR A 43 -0.45 14.95 9.24
CA THR A 43 -1.82 15.49 9.24
C THR A 43 -2.31 15.76 10.66
N TRP A 44 -2.06 14.84 11.58
CA TRP A 44 -2.39 15.01 12.99
C TRP A 44 -1.60 16.16 13.64
N LEU A 45 -0.31 16.27 13.35
CA LEU A 45 0.55 17.32 13.90
C LEU A 45 0.17 18.71 13.38
N VAL A 46 -0.17 18.82 12.10
CA VAL A 46 -0.74 20.03 11.49
C VAL A 46 -2.12 20.36 12.10
N SER A 47 -2.96 19.36 12.36
CA SER A 47 -4.25 19.54 13.04
C SER A 47 -4.06 20.10 14.45
N ARG A 48 -3.06 19.63 15.21
CA ARG A 48 -2.74 20.19 16.55
C ARG A 48 -2.33 21.67 16.52
N ALA A 49 -1.76 22.16 15.43
CA ALA A 49 -1.40 23.56 15.27
C ALA A 49 -2.60 24.47 14.93
N LYS A 50 -3.73 23.91 14.48
CA LYS A 50 -4.97 24.64 14.16
C LYS A 50 -6.05 24.38 15.22
N LYS A 51 -6.71 25.43 15.71
CA LYS A 51 -7.70 25.31 16.79
C LYS A 51 -9.06 24.71 16.39
N ASP A 52 -9.37 24.59 15.09
CA ASP A 52 -10.78 24.64 14.64
C ASP A 52 -11.29 23.44 13.79
N ASP A 53 -10.53 22.35 13.62
CA ASP A 53 -10.91 21.31 12.61
C ASP A 53 -10.70 19.86 13.07
N ARG A 54 -10.98 19.56 14.36
CA ARG A 54 -10.73 18.23 14.96
C ARG A 54 -11.56 17.10 14.33
N GLY A 55 -12.81 17.36 13.94
CA GLY A 55 -13.72 16.35 13.39
C GLY A 55 -13.31 15.83 12.00
N ARG A 56 -12.51 16.58 11.24
CA ARG A 56 -12.06 16.17 9.90
C ARG A 56 -10.87 15.22 9.99
N SER A 57 -9.94 15.45 10.93
CA SER A 57 -8.71 14.64 11.05
C SER A 57 -8.95 13.18 11.44
N GLU A 58 -10.03 12.88 12.18
CA GLU A 58 -10.33 11.51 12.66
C GLU A 58 -10.72 10.57 11.51
N HIS A 59 -11.52 11.06 10.56
CA HIS A 59 -11.93 10.29 9.38
C HIS A 59 -10.76 10.02 8.42
N TRP A 60 -9.88 11.01 8.22
CA TRP A 60 -8.66 10.84 7.41
C TRP A 60 -7.67 9.87 8.05
N GLY A 61 -7.53 9.90 9.39
CA GLY A 61 -6.69 8.96 10.12
C GLY A 61 -7.16 7.51 10.00
N LEU A 62 -8.46 7.26 10.10
CA LEU A 62 -9.04 5.92 9.93
C LEU A 62 -8.80 5.37 8.51
N PHE A 63 -9.05 6.20 7.48
CA PHE A 63 -8.86 5.79 6.09
C PHE A 63 -7.38 5.48 5.78
N LEU A 64 -6.46 6.34 6.21
CA LEU A 64 -5.03 6.15 5.99
C LEU A 64 -4.44 4.96 6.78
N GLY A 65 -4.99 4.66 7.97
CA GLY A 65 -4.59 3.49 8.75
C GLY A 65 -4.86 2.17 8.02
N GLU A 66 -5.98 2.07 7.32
CA GLU A 66 -6.34 0.90 6.50
C GLU A 66 -5.33 0.65 5.37
N TRP A 67 -4.86 1.73 4.71
CA TRP A 67 -3.83 1.63 3.68
C TRP A 67 -2.50 1.12 4.22
N VAL A 68 -2.12 1.49 5.45
CA VAL A 68 -0.91 0.96 6.09
C VAL A 68 -1.02 -0.55 6.26
N ALA A 69 -2.13 -1.05 6.82
CA ALA A 69 -2.34 -2.48 7.02
C ALA A 69 -2.35 -3.25 5.69
N SER A 70 -3.06 -2.72 4.70
CA SER A 70 -3.15 -3.32 3.36
C SER A 70 -1.80 -3.37 2.65
N LEU A 71 -1.02 -2.28 2.68
CA LEU A 71 0.30 -2.21 2.04
C LEU A 71 1.34 -3.08 2.74
N LEU A 72 1.27 -3.21 4.07
CA LEU A 72 2.11 -4.15 4.81
C LEU A 72 1.80 -5.60 4.42
N ALA A 73 0.52 -5.97 4.37
CA ALA A 73 0.10 -7.30 3.95
C ALA A 73 0.54 -7.60 2.51
N LEU A 74 0.40 -6.63 1.60
CA LEU A 74 0.89 -6.74 0.23
C LEU A 74 2.42 -6.91 0.18
N GLY A 75 3.16 -6.18 0.99
CA GLY A 75 4.61 -6.31 1.11
C GLY A 75 5.04 -7.70 1.57
N VAL A 76 4.31 -8.30 2.52
CA VAL A 76 4.54 -9.68 2.97
C VAL A 76 4.27 -10.67 1.85
N ALA A 77 3.15 -10.53 1.14
CA ALA A 77 2.81 -11.40 0.01
C ALA A 77 3.87 -11.33 -1.11
N LEU A 78 4.28 -10.13 -1.50
CA LEU A 78 5.36 -9.92 -2.47
C LEU A 78 6.70 -10.49 -1.98
N LYS A 79 6.98 -10.43 -0.67
CA LYS A 79 8.22 -10.98 -0.11
C LYS A 79 8.25 -12.50 -0.15
N LEU A 80 7.09 -13.14 -0.05
CA LEU A 80 6.96 -14.60 -0.20
C LEU A 80 7.19 -14.98 -1.67
N GLU A 81 6.52 -14.29 -2.61
CA GLU A 81 6.72 -14.49 -4.05
C GLU A 81 8.17 -14.22 -4.51
N GLU A 82 8.88 -13.28 -3.89
CA GLU A 82 10.31 -13.03 -4.17
C GLU A 82 11.25 -14.15 -3.67
N LYS A 83 10.80 -14.96 -2.72
CA LYS A 83 11.61 -16.01 -2.08
C LYS A 83 11.41 -17.39 -2.73
N ASP A 84 10.27 -17.59 -3.36
CA ASP A 84 9.93 -18.78 -4.16
C ASP A 84 10.62 -18.72 -5.55
#